data_AF-A0A7S0JKX3-F1
#
_entry.id   AF-A0A7S0JKX3-F1
#
_cell.length_a   1.000
_cell.length_b   1.000
_cell.length_c   1.000
_cell.angle_alpha   90.00
_cell.angle_beta   90.00
_cell.angle_gamma   90.00
#
_symmetry.space_group_name_H-M   'P 1'
#
loop_
_entity.id
_entity.type
_entity.pdbx_description
1 polymer ?
#
loop_
_entity_poly.entity_id
_entity_poly.type
_entity_poly.pdbx_seq_one_letter_code
_entity_poly.pdbx_strand_id
1 'polypeptide(L)'
;RQLANTAHGLAVANLRGSEQWVELWVQIESAVLPKLHVCTAQELSNLTWAFAKAAHSAPRLFDAIAIEATPRLHEFSAQALDNTAWAYARSGHMSPALFDAIVVQAAARLEQISARNLAVLVWAMASADHP
;
A
#
# COMPACT_ATOMS: atom_id res chain seq x y z
N ARG A 1 7.07 8.11 11.08
CA ARG A 1 6.00 8.20 12.11
C ARG A 1 4.92 9.26 11.88
N GLN A 2 5.18 10.56 12.05
CA GLN A 2 4.08 11.56 12.02
C GLN A 2 3.34 11.61 10.66
N LEU A 3 4.06 11.60 9.54
CA LEU A 3 3.45 11.74 8.21
C LEU A 3 2.54 10.57 7.80
N ALA A 4 2.92 9.32 8.11
CA ALA A 4 2.10 8.14 7.85
C ALA A 4 0.78 8.17 8.66
N ASN A 5 0.84 8.64 9.91
CA ASN A 5 -0.34 8.80 10.75
C ASN A 5 -1.22 9.95 10.29
N THR A 6 -0.62 11.07 9.83
CA THR A 6 -1.35 12.18 9.23
C THR A 6 -2.09 11.74 7.96
N ALA A 7 -1.40 11.06 7.05
CA ALA A 7 -2.01 10.51 5.83
C ALA A 7 -3.17 9.56 6.18
N HIS A 8 -2.95 8.64 7.13
CA HIS A 8 -3.99 7.73 7.59
C HIS A 8 -5.21 8.47 8.16
N GLY A 9 -4.99 9.47 9.03
CA GLY A 9 -6.06 10.28 9.62
C GLY A 9 -6.87 11.05 8.57
N LEU A 10 -6.19 11.67 7.60
CA LEU A 10 -6.84 12.39 6.49
C LEU A 10 -7.70 11.45 5.63
N ALA A 11 -7.18 10.26 5.31
CA ALA A 11 -7.90 9.25 4.53
C ALA A 11 -9.15 8.75 5.27
N VAL A 12 -9.06 8.50 6.58
CA VAL A 12 -10.19 8.08 7.41
C VAL A 12 -11.25 9.18 7.54
N ALA A 13 -10.82 10.44 7.68
CA ALA A 13 -11.70 11.59 7.73
C ALA A 13 -12.35 11.95 6.36
N ASN A 14 -12.03 11.18 5.31
CA ASN A 14 -12.52 11.40 3.95
C ASN A 14 -12.20 12.80 3.39
N LEU A 15 -11.09 13.39 3.86
CA LEU A 15 -10.62 14.71 3.44
C LEU A 15 -9.85 14.57 2.12
N ARG A 16 -10.61 14.54 1.02
CA ARG A 16 -10.12 14.35 -0.35
C ARG A 16 -10.89 15.22 -1.35
N GLY A 17 -10.27 15.53 -2.48
CA GLY A 17 -10.96 16.04 -3.69
C GLY A 17 -11.14 17.56 -3.82
N SER A 18 -11.04 18.35 -2.75
CA SER A 18 -10.89 19.81 -2.89
C SER A 18 -9.42 20.18 -3.14
N GLU A 19 -9.18 21.33 -3.78
CA GLU A 19 -7.84 21.81 -4.14
C GLU A 19 -6.87 21.82 -2.94
N GLN A 20 -7.33 22.31 -1.79
CA GLN A 20 -6.57 22.36 -0.54
C GLN A 20 -6.14 20.97 -0.05
N TRP A 21 -7.01 19.96 -0.18
CA TRP A 21 -6.68 18.59 0.21
C TRP A 21 -5.75 17.94 -0.81
N VAL A 22 -5.93 18.20 -2.11
CA VAL A 22 -5.03 17.71 -3.16
C VAL A 22 -3.61 18.22 -2.95
N GLU A 23 -3.44 19.51 -2.66
CA GLU A 23 -2.13 20.09 -2.35
C GLU A 23 -1.49 19.44 -1.13
N LEU A 24 -2.26 19.23 -0.06
CA LEU A 24 -1.75 18.56 1.14
C LEU A 24 -1.28 17.13 0.85
N TRP A 25 -2.00 16.37 0.01
CA TRP A 25 -1.58 15.02 -0.40
C TRP A 25 -0.26 15.03 -1.20
N VAL A 26 -0.07 16.00 -2.09
CA VAL A 26 1.18 16.19 -2.85
C VAL A 26 2.35 16.56 -1.92
N GLN A 27 2.10 17.42 -0.93
CA GLN A 27 3.11 17.78 0.07
C GLN A 27 3.49 16.58 0.94
N ILE A 28 2.52 15.75 1.33
CA ILE A 28 2.78 14.50 2.06
C ILE A 28 3.63 13.57 1.21
N GLU A 29 3.26 13.32 -0.06
CA GLU A 29 4.03 12.48 -0.99
C GLU A 29 5.49 12.95 -1.07
N SER A 30 5.70 14.23 -1.36
CA SER A 30 7.03 14.83 -1.50
C SER A 30 7.87 14.70 -0.22
N ALA A 31 7.23 14.81 0.94
CA ALA A 31 7.91 14.72 2.23
C ALA A 31 8.27 13.28 2.66
N VAL A 32 7.48 12.28 2.23
CA VAL A 32 7.70 10.88 2.60
C VAL A 32 8.62 10.14 1.64
N LEU A 33 8.62 10.47 0.34
CA LEU A 33 9.46 9.84 -0.68
C LEU A 33 10.94 9.68 -0.27
N PRO A 34 11.66 10.72 0.19
CA PRO A 34 13.06 10.58 0.58
C PRO A 34 13.27 9.82 1.91
N LYS A 35 12.20 9.50 2.64
CA LYS A 35 12.23 8.91 4.00
C LYS A 35 11.69 7.48 4.07
N LEU A 36 11.31 6.88 2.95
CA LEU A 36 10.73 5.53 2.94
C LEU A 36 11.65 4.47 3.57
N HIS A 37 12.96 4.59 3.37
CA HIS A 37 13.98 3.70 3.93
C HIS A 37 14.01 3.65 5.47
N VAL A 38 13.54 4.71 6.16
CA VAL A 38 13.43 4.73 7.63
C VAL A 38 12.02 4.44 8.13
N CYS A 39 11.06 4.22 7.23
CA CYS A 39 9.70 3.85 7.62
C CYS A 39 9.66 2.40 8.11
N THR A 40 8.83 2.15 9.11
CA THR A 40 8.52 0.78 9.55
C THR A 40 7.58 0.09 8.56
N ALA A 41 7.51 -1.24 8.59
CA ALA A 41 6.54 -2.01 7.81
C ALA A 41 5.09 -1.51 7.96
N GLN A 42 4.69 -1.18 9.19
CA GLN A 42 3.37 -0.61 9.46
C GLN A 42 3.18 0.77 8.83
N GLU A 43 4.21 1.62 8.87
CA GLU A 43 4.17 2.95 8.25
C GLU A 43 4.04 2.87 6.73
N LEU A 44 4.78 1.95 6.08
CA LEU A 44 4.69 1.71 4.64
C LEU A 44 3.30 1.22 4.24
N SER A 45 2.75 0.23 4.96
CA SER A 45 1.37 -0.25 4.76
C SER A 45 0.35 0.89 4.92
N ASN A 46 0.48 1.69 5.98
CA ASN A 46 -0.46 2.79 6.26
C ASN A 46 -0.42 3.88 5.19
N LEU A 47 0.78 4.24 4.70
CA LEU A 47 0.95 5.19 3.61
C LEU A 47 0.26 4.68 2.34
N THR A 48 0.57 3.46 1.93
CA THR A 48 -0.01 2.84 0.73
C THR A 48 -1.54 2.82 0.80
N TRP A 49 -2.08 2.35 1.94
CA TRP A 49 -3.51 2.31 2.17
C TRP A 49 -4.16 3.69 2.15
N ALA A 50 -3.54 4.69 2.79
CA ALA A 50 -4.07 6.04 2.87
C ALA A 50 -4.21 6.68 1.49
N PHE A 51 -3.18 6.59 0.65
CA PHE A 51 -3.20 7.12 -0.72
C PHE A 51 -4.23 6.40 -1.59
N ALA A 52 -4.30 5.06 -1.53
CA ALA A 52 -5.32 4.30 -2.26
C ALA A 52 -6.75 4.65 -1.80
N LYS A 53 -6.97 4.82 -0.49
CA LYS A 53 -8.27 5.18 0.08
C LYS A 53 -8.69 6.61 -0.26
N ALA A 54 -7.74 7.53 -0.32
CA ALA A 54 -7.96 8.90 -0.76
C ALA A 54 -8.23 9.01 -2.27
N ALA A 55 -8.00 7.94 -3.04
CA ALA A 55 -8.04 7.95 -4.51
C ALA A 55 -7.15 9.05 -5.10
N HIS A 56 -6.05 9.37 -4.41
CA HIS A 56 -5.05 10.33 -4.87
C HIS A 56 -4.01 9.59 -5.70
N SER A 57 -3.80 10.04 -6.94
CA SER A 57 -2.83 9.42 -7.85
C SER A 57 -1.41 9.77 -7.41
N ALA A 58 -0.63 8.77 -7.01
CA ALA A 58 0.76 8.93 -6.57
C ALA A 58 1.66 7.79 -7.10
N PRO A 59 1.75 7.57 -8.42
CA PRO A 59 2.42 6.39 -8.99
C PRO A 59 3.89 6.27 -8.55
N ARG A 60 4.59 7.40 -8.41
CA ARG A 60 5.99 7.42 -7.93
C ARG A 60 6.12 6.93 -6.50
N LEU A 61 5.17 7.29 -5.64
CA LEU A 61 5.12 6.80 -4.27
C LEU A 61 4.85 5.29 -4.23
N PHE A 62 3.92 4.78 -5.04
CA PHE A 62 3.65 3.35 -5.11
C PHE A 62 4.88 2.59 -5.62
N ASP A 63 5.56 3.04 -6.67
CA ASP A 63 6.79 2.41 -7.16
C ASP A 63 7.88 2.38 -6.07
N ALA A 64 8.10 3.50 -5.39
CA ALA A 64 9.11 3.59 -4.34
C ALA A 64 8.78 2.72 -3.12
N ILE A 65 7.50 2.63 -2.74
CA ILE A 65 7.06 1.74 -1.68
C ILE A 65 7.22 0.27 -2.11
N ALA A 66 6.94 -0.10 -3.35
CA ALA A 66 7.10 -1.48 -3.81
C ALA A 66 8.57 -1.92 -3.68
N ILE A 67 9.50 -1.07 -4.11
CA ILE A 67 10.94 -1.31 -4.00
C ILE A 67 11.37 -1.49 -2.54
N GLU A 68 10.90 -0.61 -1.65
CA GLU A 68 11.27 -0.65 -0.23
C GLU A 68 10.60 -1.81 0.53
N ALA A 69 9.32 -2.07 0.26
CA ALA A 69 8.52 -3.04 1.00
C ALA A 69 8.84 -4.49 0.62
N THR A 70 9.07 -4.79 -0.67
CA THR A 70 9.30 -6.15 -1.17
C THR A 70 10.34 -6.95 -0.37
N PRO A 71 11.58 -6.45 -0.14
CA PRO A 71 12.56 -7.19 0.66
C PRO A 71 12.21 -7.29 2.16
N ARG A 72 11.28 -6.47 2.63
CA ARG A 72 10.92 -6.30 4.05
C ARG A 72 9.56 -6.90 4.41
N LEU A 73 8.86 -7.56 3.48
CA LEU A 73 7.52 -8.10 3.73
C LEU A 73 7.46 -9.11 4.90
N HIS A 74 8.58 -9.73 5.25
CA HIS A 74 8.66 -10.59 6.43
C HIS A 74 8.39 -9.83 7.75
N GLU A 75 8.68 -8.51 7.79
CA GLU A 75 8.40 -7.59 8.91
C GLU A 75 6.92 -7.19 8.99
N PHE A 76 6.14 -7.39 7.92
CA PHE A 76 4.75 -6.96 7.86
C PHE A 76 3.88 -7.94 8.66
N SER A 77 2.93 -7.41 9.43
CA SER A 77 1.86 -8.22 10.01
C SER A 77 0.90 -8.70 8.93
N ALA A 78 0.06 -9.71 9.21
CA ALA A 78 -0.98 -10.16 8.27
C ALA A 78 -1.87 -9.00 7.79
N GLN A 79 -2.29 -8.12 8.72
CA GLN A 79 -3.06 -6.93 8.39
C GLN A 79 -2.28 -5.94 7.50
N ALA A 80 -0.96 -5.80 7.71
CA ALA A 80 -0.15 -4.91 6.87
C ALA A 80 0.03 -5.46 5.45
N LEU A 81 0.20 -6.79 5.30
CA LEU A 81 0.20 -7.46 4.00
C LEU A 81 -1.13 -7.25 3.27
N ASP A 82 -2.23 -7.45 3.99
CA ASP A 82 -3.60 -7.27 3.50
C ASP A 82 -3.87 -5.83 3.02
N ASN A 83 -3.48 -4.84 3.83
CA ASN A 83 -3.63 -3.43 3.48
C ASN A 83 -2.83 -3.05 2.24
N THR A 84 -1.59 -3.53 2.13
CA THR A 84 -0.73 -3.29 0.97
C THR A 84 -1.34 -3.91 -0.29
N ALA A 85 -1.73 -5.19 -0.26
CA ALA A 85 -2.35 -5.85 -1.41
C ALA A 85 -3.64 -5.16 -1.87
N TRP A 86 -4.53 -4.83 -0.92
CA TRP A 86 -5.76 -4.10 -1.24
C TRP A 86 -5.47 -2.72 -1.85
N ALA A 87 -4.46 -2.00 -1.35
CA ALA A 87 -4.14 -0.66 -1.80
C ALA A 87 -3.62 -0.64 -3.25
N TYR A 88 -2.73 -1.57 -3.62
CA TYR A 88 -2.22 -1.71 -5.00
C TYR A 88 -3.34 -2.13 -5.97
N ALA A 89 -4.18 -3.09 -5.56
CA ALA A 89 -5.34 -3.49 -6.36
C ALA A 89 -6.33 -2.33 -6.54
N ARG A 90 -6.57 -1.53 -5.49
CA ARG A 90 -7.50 -0.40 -5.52
C ARG A 90 -6.99 0.78 -6.33
N SER A 91 -5.69 1.05 -6.31
CA SER A 91 -5.08 2.13 -7.10
C SER A 91 -4.93 1.77 -8.58
N GLY A 92 -5.08 0.49 -8.93
CA GLY A 92 -4.79 -0.01 -10.29
C GLY A 92 -3.29 0.00 -10.62
N HIS A 93 -2.43 0.21 -9.61
CA HIS A 93 -0.98 0.24 -9.77
C HIS A 93 -0.45 -1.17 -9.51
N MET A 94 -0.28 -1.96 -10.56
CA MET A 94 0.18 -3.34 -10.43
C MET A 94 1.69 -3.40 -10.24
N SER A 95 2.14 -4.21 -9.28
CA SER A 95 3.55 -4.54 -9.07
C SER A 95 3.67 -6.06 -8.91
N PRO A 96 3.89 -6.81 -10.00
CA PRO A 96 3.88 -8.28 -9.97
C PRO A 96 4.83 -8.86 -8.92
N ALA A 97 6.07 -8.35 -8.85
CA ALA A 97 7.07 -8.80 -7.86
C ALA A 97 6.62 -8.59 -6.40
N LEU A 98 5.90 -7.50 -6.12
CA LEU A 98 5.34 -7.25 -4.79
C LEU A 98 4.21 -8.25 -4.50
N PHE A 99 3.32 -8.50 -5.45
CA PHE A 99 2.22 -9.45 -5.30
C PHE A 99 2.73 -10.88 -5.08
N ASP A 100 3.71 -11.33 -5.86
CA ASP A 100 4.35 -12.64 -5.68
C ASP A 100 4.93 -12.77 -4.27
N ALA A 101 5.66 -11.76 -3.82
CA ALA A 101 6.27 -11.77 -2.50
C ALA A 101 5.22 -11.73 -1.38
N ILE A 102 4.10 -11.00 -1.56
CA ILE A 102 2.97 -11.03 -0.61
C ILE A 102 2.35 -12.43 -0.58
N VAL A 103 2.15 -13.09 -1.72
CA VAL A 103 1.60 -14.46 -1.78
C VAL A 103 2.51 -15.45 -1.04
N VAL A 104 3.83 -15.35 -1.23
CA VAL A 104 4.78 -16.21 -0.51
C VAL A 104 4.69 -16.00 1.01
N GLN A 105 4.67 -14.74 1.47
CA GLN A 105 4.53 -14.44 2.90
C GLN A 105 3.14 -14.84 3.44
N ALA A 106 2.10 -14.74 2.61
CA ALA A 106 0.74 -15.11 2.94
C ALA A 106 0.56 -16.63 3.08
N ALA A 107 1.14 -17.40 2.17
CA ALA A 107 1.12 -18.86 2.21
C ALA A 107 1.78 -19.41 3.47
N ALA A 108 2.82 -18.73 3.97
CA ALA A 108 3.45 -19.08 5.24
C ALA A 108 2.57 -18.78 6.48
N ARG A 109 1.47 -18.04 6.33
CA ARG A 109 0.62 -17.50 7.41
C ARG A 109 -0.87 -17.64 7.10
N LEU A 110 -1.26 -18.70 6.39
CA LEU A 110 -2.62 -18.90 5.85
C LEU A 110 -3.73 -18.77 6.90
N GLU A 111 -3.49 -19.18 8.15
CA GLU A 111 -4.47 -19.07 9.23
C GLU A 111 -4.75 -17.62 9.69
N GLN A 112 -3.89 -16.67 9.30
CA GLN A 112 -3.93 -15.28 9.75
C GLN A 112 -4.43 -14.31 8.67
N ILE A 113 -4.65 -14.77 7.43
CA ILE A 113 -5.06 -13.93 6.31
C ILE A 113 -6.54 -14.12 6.02
N SER A 114 -7.22 -13.00 5.74
CA SER A 114 -8.66 -13.06 5.46
C SER A 114 -8.95 -13.71 4.10
N ALA A 115 -10.03 -14.51 4.03
CA ALA A 115 -10.47 -15.15 2.79
C ALA A 115 -10.74 -14.13 1.66
N ARG A 116 -11.17 -12.91 2.02
CA ARG A 116 -11.34 -11.80 1.06
C ARG A 116 -10.01 -11.41 0.41
N ASN A 117 -8.92 -11.40 1.18
CA ASN A 117 -7.61 -10.97 0.66
C ASN A 117 -6.95 -12.06 -0.16
N LEU A 118 -7.16 -13.34 0.16
CA LEU A 118 -6.81 -14.44 -0.75
C LEU A 118 -7.52 -14.28 -2.10
N ALA A 119 -8.81 -13.93 -2.11
CA ALA A 119 -9.53 -13.68 -3.36
C ALA A 119 -8.99 -12.49 -4.15
N VAL A 120 -8.60 -11.39 -3.48
CA VAL A 120 -7.99 -10.22 -4.14
C VAL A 120 -6.60 -10.54 -4.69
N LEU A 121 -5.78 -11.29 -3.94
CA LEU A 121 -4.46 -11.73 -4.40
C LEU A 121 -4.57 -12.64 -5.63
N VAL A 122 -5.48 -13.62 -5.59
CA VAL A 122 -5.75 -14.51 -6.74
C VAL A 122 -6.28 -13.72 -7.94
N TRP A 123 -7.18 -12.76 -7.72
CA TRP A 123 -7.68 -11.90 -8.81
C TRP A 123 -6.59 -11.00 -9.40
N ALA A 124 -5.74 -10.40 -8.55
CA ALA A 124 -4.65 -9.53 -9.00
C ALA A 124 -3.61 -10.32 -9.81
N MET A 125 -3.25 -11.53 -9.36
CA MET A 125 -2.40 -12.45 -10.11
C MET A 125 -3.03 -12.85 -11.44
N ALA A 126 -4.29 -13.31 -11.43
CA ALA A 126 -5.00 -13.68 -12.66
C ALA A 126 -5.14 -12.51 -13.65
N SER A 127 -5.27 -11.28 -13.15
CA SER A 127 -5.33 -10.07 -13.99
C SER A 127 -3.96 -9.61 -14.48
N ALA A 128 -2.88 -9.97 -13.77
CA ALA A 128 -1.49 -9.72 -14.17
C ALA A 128 -0.94 -10.78 -15.15
N ASP A 129 -1.49 -12.00 -15.13
CA ASP A 129 -1.12 -13.14 -15.98
C ASP A 129 -1.93 -13.27 -17.29
N HIS A 130 -2.76 -12.29 -17.63
CA HIS A 130 -3.41 -12.26 -18.96
C HIS A 130 -2.55 -11.48 -19.98
N PRO A 131 -2.40 -12.01 -21.22
CA PRO A 131 -1.27 -11.78 -22.13
C PRO A 131 -1.17 -10.38 -22.73
#